data_AF-A0A6B3FX55-F1
#
_entry.id   AF-A0A6B3FX55-F1
#
_cell.length_a   1.000
_cell.length_b   1.000
_cell.length_c   1.000
_cell.angle_alpha   90.00
_cell.angle_beta   90.00
_cell.angle_gamma   90.00
#
_symmetry.space_group_name_H-M   'P 1'
#
loop_
_entity.id
_entity.type
_entity.pdbx_description
1 polymer ?
#
loop_
_entity_poly.entity_id
_entity_poly.type
_entity_poly.pdbx_seq_one_letter_code
_entity_poly.pdbx_strand_id
1 'polypeptide(L)'
;LWPDAVFADPDPDTDAESYVFSGRMADSFIRLNTMAQAYRQQGTGLTGNTALRDAVLTGLEHLNSQVYNDGQTRYGNWYSWQIGAPQALLDVCVLMYDAIAPERLARYCAAVDHFVPDSAVASYTGTSTGANRVDLCRVLALRGVVGGTAAKIALG
;
A
#
# COMPACT_ATOMS: atom_id res chain seq x y z
N LEU A 1 -2.31 3.89 16.06
CA LEU A 1 -2.74 5.02 15.20
C LEU A 1 -4.23 4.99 14.90
N TRP A 2 -4.93 3.86 14.91
CA TRP A 2 -6.40 3.85 14.92
C TRP A 2 -6.93 2.68 15.75
N PRO A 3 -6.95 2.76 17.10
CA PRO A 3 -7.36 1.63 17.94
C PRO A 3 -8.79 1.16 17.67
N ASP A 4 -9.65 2.04 17.16
CA ASP A 4 -11.07 1.76 16.91
C ASP A 4 -11.41 1.58 15.42
N ALA A 5 -10.41 1.61 14.52
CA ALA A 5 -10.69 1.42 13.10
C ALA A 5 -10.98 -0.05 12.80
N VAL A 6 -12.21 -0.34 12.39
CA VAL A 6 -12.61 -1.63 11.88
C VAL A 6 -12.33 -1.67 10.38
N PHE A 7 -11.41 -2.55 9.97
CA PHE A 7 -11.11 -2.77 8.55
C PHE A 7 -11.85 -3.96 7.98
N ALA A 8 -12.05 -5.00 8.79
CA ALA A 8 -12.79 -6.20 8.38
C ALA A 8 -14.26 -5.84 8.13
N ASP A 9 -14.75 -6.26 6.97
CA ASP A 9 -16.17 -6.24 6.67
C ASP A 9 -16.84 -7.45 7.35
N PRO A 10 -17.94 -7.27 8.10
CA PRO A 10 -18.72 -8.40 8.63
C PRO A 10 -19.34 -9.30 7.56
N ASP A 11 -19.60 -8.78 6.35
CA ASP A 11 -20.13 -9.53 5.20
C ASP A 11 -19.38 -9.13 3.92
N PRO A 12 -18.12 -9.59 3.74
CA PRO A 12 -17.23 -9.08 2.71
C PRO A 12 -17.67 -9.50 1.31
N ASP A 13 -18.09 -8.52 0.51
CA ASP A 13 -18.43 -8.72 -0.90
C ASP A 13 -17.84 -7.60 -1.79
N THR A 14 -18.39 -7.37 -2.98
CA THR A 14 -17.96 -6.29 -3.89
C THR A 14 -19.00 -5.19 -4.07
N ASP A 15 -20.00 -5.14 -3.19
CA ASP A 15 -21.08 -4.18 -3.26
C ASP A 15 -20.69 -2.88 -2.55
N ALA A 16 -21.51 -1.84 -2.72
CA ALA A 16 -21.12 -0.47 -2.39
C ALA A 16 -20.95 -0.23 -0.87
N GLU A 17 -21.62 -1.00 -0.04
CA GLU A 17 -21.45 -1.02 1.42
C GLU A 17 -20.03 -1.45 1.81
N SER A 18 -19.47 -2.44 1.11
CA SER A 18 -18.12 -2.95 1.33
C SER A 18 -17.05 -1.91 0.98
N TYR A 19 -17.39 -0.89 0.18
CA TYR A 19 -16.45 0.14 -0.27
C TYR A 19 -15.99 1.03 0.87
N VAL A 20 -16.80 1.20 1.93
CA VAL A 20 -16.40 2.02 3.08
C VAL A 20 -15.22 1.39 3.82
N PHE A 21 -15.16 0.06 3.86
CA PHE A 21 -14.11 -0.69 4.54
C PHE A 21 -12.81 -0.68 3.72
N SER A 22 -12.89 -0.99 2.41
CA SER A 22 -11.72 -0.92 1.53
C SER A 22 -11.19 0.52 1.39
N GLY A 23 -12.08 1.51 1.35
CA GLY A 23 -11.74 2.94 1.35
C GLY A 23 -11.00 3.36 2.61
N ARG A 24 -11.50 3.00 3.79
CA ARG A 24 -10.85 3.28 5.08
C ARG A 24 -9.44 2.68 5.18
N MET A 25 -9.25 1.49 4.62
CA MET A 25 -7.94 0.83 4.53
C MET A 25 -6.98 1.63 3.64
N ALA A 26 -7.40 2.03 2.44
CA ALA A 26 -6.58 2.86 1.56
C ALA A 26 -6.24 4.24 2.16
N ASP A 27 -7.22 4.92 2.77
CA ASP A 27 -7.05 6.21 3.44
C ASP A 27 -6.03 6.14 4.58
N SER A 28 -5.97 5.00 5.28
CA SER A 28 -5.00 4.79 6.36
C SER A 28 -3.58 4.77 5.82
N PHE A 29 -3.31 4.11 4.69
CA PHE A 29 -2.01 4.17 4.03
C PHE A 29 -1.67 5.57 3.52
N ILE A 30 -2.65 6.31 2.99
CA ILE A 30 -2.44 7.71 2.55
C ILE A 30 -2.00 8.59 3.73
N ARG A 31 -2.62 8.43 4.91
CA ARG A 31 -2.22 9.16 6.12
C ARG A 31 -0.80 8.78 6.56
N LEU A 32 -0.44 7.50 6.50
CA LEU A 32 0.93 7.06 6.79
C LEU A 32 1.94 7.66 5.80
N ASN A 33 1.59 7.80 4.52
CA ASN A 33 2.41 8.48 3.53
C ASN A 33 2.60 9.97 3.87
N THR A 34 1.54 10.69 4.24
CA THR A 34 1.66 12.07 4.72
C THR A 34 2.58 12.20 5.93
N MET A 35 2.48 11.29 6.90
CA MET A 35 3.36 11.25 8.06
C MET A 35 4.82 10.95 7.67
N ALA A 36 5.04 10.03 6.73
CA ALA A 36 6.38 9.68 6.27
C ALA A 36 7.04 10.84 5.51
N GLN A 37 6.26 11.57 4.71
CA GLN A 37 6.68 12.80 4.05
C GLN A 37 7.07 13.88 5.07
N ALA A 38 6.25 14.10 6.11
CA ALA A 38 6.55 15.05 7.17
C ALA A 38 7.85 14.71 7.92
N TYR A 39 8.15 13.42 8.10
CA TYR A 39 9.40 12.95 8.69
C TYR A 39 10.63 13.16 7.80
N ARG A 40 10.52 12.99 6.48
CA ARG A 40 11.67 13.07 5.54
C ARG A 40 11.96 14.45 4.99
N GLN A 41 10.94 15.30 4.81
CA GLN A 41 11.10 16.60 4.18
C GLN A 41 11.63 17.64 5.17
N GLN A 42 12.53 18.51 4.70
CA GLN A 42 13.03 19.63 5.49
C GLN A 42 11.94 20.71 5.67
N GLY A 43 12.00 21.45 6.78
CA GLY A 43 11.10 22.58 7.01
C GLY A 43 9.69 22.21 7.51
N THR A 44 9.43 20.95 7.83
CA THR A 44 8.12 20.47 8.32
C THR A 44 7.92 20.66 9.83
N GLY A 45 8.99 20.98 10.57
CA GLY A 45 9.02 20.94 12.04
C GLY A 45 8.98 19.52 12.63
N LEU A 46 8.90 18.49 11.77
CA LEU A 46 8.85 17.07 12.11
C LEU A 46 9.98 16.26 11.46
N THR A 47 10.88 16.94 10.73
CA THR A 47 12.02 16.31 10.06
C THR A 47 12.86 15.51 11.05
N GLY A 48 13.03 14.21 10.80
CA GLY A 48 13.82 13.33 11.66
C GLY A 48 13.19 12.98 13.01
N ASN A 49 11.92 13.34 13.27
CA ASN A 49 11.24 13.02 14.52
C ASN A 49 11.04 11.49 14.66
N THR A 50 11.74 10.88 15.63
CA THR A 50 11.73 9.42 15.85
C THR A 50 10.38 8.89 16.31
N ALA A 51 9.63 9.66 17.11
CA ALA A 51 8.27 9.26 17.52
C ALA A 51 7.32 9.19 16.31
N LEU A 52 7.46 10.11 15.35
CA LEU A 52 6.70 10.07 14.10
C LEU A 52 7.07 8.87 13.23
N ARG A 53 8.38 8.59 13.10
CA ARG A 53 8.88 7.38 12.43
C ARG A 53 8.28 6.12 13.06
N ASP A 54 8.37 5.99 14.38
CA ASP A 54 7.90 4.79 15.10
C ASP A 54 6.38 4.63 14.98
N ALA A 55 5.65 5.75 14.96
CA ALA A 55 4.21 5.76 14.67
C ALA A 55 3.92 5.25 13.25
N VAL A 56 4.65 5.70 12.23
CA VAL A 56 4.50 5.20 10.84
C VAL A 56 4.77 3.71 10.77
N LEU A 57 5.88 3.23 11.34
CA LEU A 57 6.25 1.81 11.31
C LEU A 57 5.23 0.93 12.04
N THR A 58 4.69 1.41 13.16
CA THR A 58 3.61 0.73 13.90
C THR A 58 2.32 0.68 13.09
N GLY A 59 1.99 1.77 12.40
CA GLY A 59 0.82 1.84 11.53
C GLY A 59 0.90 0.87 10.35
N LEU A 60 2.06 0.78 9.69
CA LEU A 60 2.28 -0.18 8.61
C LEU A 60 2.10 -1.63 9.07
N GLU A 61 2.72 -1.98 10.20
CA GLU A 61 2.62 -3.34 10.75
C GLU A 61 1.18 -3.69 11.13
N HIS A 62 0.46 -2.72 11.71
CA HIS A 62 -0.95 -2.90 12.05
C HIS A 62 -1.81 -3.13 10.79
N LEU A 63 -1.68 -2.31 9.75
CA LEU A 63 -2.46 -2.49 8.52
C LEU A 63 -2.11 -3.79 7.79
N ASN A 64 -0.84 -4.17 7.72
CA ASN A 64 -0.42 -5.42 7.10
C ASN A 64 -0.98 -6.63 7.86
N SER A 65 -0.81 -6.67 9.18
CA SER A 65 -1.30 -7.79 10.01
C SER A 65 -2.83 -7.91 10.05
N GLN A 66 -3.56 -6.81 9.88
CA GLN A 66 -5.02 -6.80 10.00
C GLN A 66 -5.77 -6.94 8.68
N VAL A 67 -5.29 -6.33 7.59
CA VAL A 67 -6.11 -6.19 6.38
C VAL A 67 -5.34 -6.27 5.07
N TYR A 68 -4.12 -5.73 4.97
CA TYR A 68 -3.39 -5.68 3.70
C TYR A 68 -2.20 -6.65 3.71
N ASN A 69 -2.50 -7.95 3.59
CA ASN A 69 -1.54 -9.06 3.53
C ASN A 69 -1.87 -10.05 2.40
N ASP A 70 -0.94 -10.97 2.16
CA ASP A 70 -1.01 -12.00 1.12
C ASP A 70 -1.96 -13.17 1.43
N GLY A 71 -2.51 -13.23 2.64
CA GLY A 71 -3.58 -14.16 3.02
C GLY A 71 -5.00 -13.63 2.82
N GLN A 72 -5.14 -12.34 2.48
CA GLN A 72 -6.44 -11.67 2.47
C GLN A 72 -7.12 -11.74 1.09
N THR A 73 -8.38 -12.14 1.06
CA THR A 73 -9.23 -11.95 -0.13
C THR A 73 -9.76 -10.52 -0.17
N ARG A 74 -9.64 -9.85 -1.32
CA ARG A 74 -10.16 -8.48 -1.50
C ARG A 74 -11.68 -8.42 -1.37
N TYR A 75 -12.18 -7.30 -0.88
CA TYR A 75 -13.59 -6.96 -0.78
C TYR A 75 -13.79 -5.46 -1.07
N GLY A 76 -15.02 -5.02 -1.28
CA GLY A 76 -15.35 -3.67 -1.67
C GLY A 76 -14.67 -3.24 -2.96
N ASN A 77 -14.14 -2.02 -2.97
CA ASN A 77 -13.66 -1.40 -4.19
C ASN A 77 -12.27 -1.94 -4.58
N TRP A 78 -12.17 -2.62 -5.73
CA TRP A 78 -10.91 -3.13 -6.29
C TRP A 78 -9.81 -2.05 -6.37
N TYR A 79 -10.17 -0.80 -6.64
CA TYR A 79 -9.22 0.30 -6.76
C TYR A 79 -8.46 0.53 -5.45
N SER A 80 -9.14 0.41 -4.31
CA SER A 80 -8.51 0.52 -2.99
C SER A 80 -7.37 -0.49 -2.84
N TRP A 81 -7.59 -1.74 -3.24
CA TRP A 81 -6.64 -2.83 -3.08
C TRP A 81 -5.52 -2.83 -4.11
N GLN A 82 -5.80 -2.42 -5.34
CA GLN A 82 -4.84 -2.60 -6.44
C GLN A 82 -4.12 -1.30 -6.84
N ILE A 83 -4.63 -0.13 -6.42
CA ILE A 83 -4.03 1.16 -6.76
C ILE A 83 -3.85 2.01 -5.50
N GLY A 84 -4.94 2.36 -4.80
CA GLY A 84 -4.92 3.33 -3.70
C GLY A 84 -3.95 2.95 -2.56
N ALA A 85 -4.18 1.81 -1.91
CA ALA A 85 -3.30 1.32 -0.85
C ALA A 85 -1.87 1.03 -1.32
N PRO A 86 -1.64 0.22 -2.39
CA PRO A 86 -0.28 -0.15 -2.77
C PRO A 86 0.58 1.04 -3.21
N GLN A 87 0.03 2.06 -3.89
CA GLN A 87 0.80 3.26 -4.22
C GLN A 87 1.27 3.97 -2.95
N ALA A 88 0.36 4.22 -1.99
CA ALA A 88 0.71 4.88 -0.74
C ALA A 88 1.68 4.05 0.12
N LEU A 89 1.47 2.73 0.21
CA LEU A 89 2.36 1.80 0.91
C LEU A 89 3.78 1.83 0.32
N LEU A 90 3.93 1.75 -1.00
CA LEU A 90 5.24 1.74 -1.65
C LEU A 90 5.96 3.08 -1.50
N ASP A 91 5.25 4.20 -1.60
CA ASP A 91 5.81 5.53 -1.32
C ASP A 91 6.35 5.61 0.12
N VAL A 92 5.60 5.10 1.11
CA VAL A 92 6.09 5.00 2.50
C VAL A 92 7.32 4.11 2.59
N CYS A 93 7.33 2.95 1.93
CA CYS A 93 8.47 2.03 1.95
C CYS A 93 9.74 2.69 1.39
N VAL A 94 9.63 3.49 0.33
CA VAL A 94 10.75 4.28 -0.21
C VAL A 94 11.22 5.32 0.81
N LEU A 95 10.29 6.09 1.39
CA LEU A 95 10.63 7.17 2.34
C LEU A 95 11.25 6.65 3.64
N MET A 96 10.86 5.46 4.07
CA MET A 96 11.25 4.84 5.34
C MET A 96 12.18 3.65 5.18
N TYR A 97 12.76 3.43 4.00
CA TYR A 97 13.49 2.21 3.63
C TYR A 97 14.50 1.76 4.69
N ASP A 98 15.40 2.67 5.12
CA ASP A 98 16.44 2.38 6.11
C ASP A 98 15.90 2.08 7.53
N ALA A 99 14.65 2.45 7.82
CA ALA A 99 14.00 2.26 9.11
C ALA A 99 13.10 1.03 9.15
N ILE A 100 12.77 0.42 8.01
CA ILE A 100 11.93 -0.76 7.93
C ILE A 100 12.82 -2.01 8.02
N ALA A 101 12.52 -2.90 8.97
CA ALA A 101 13.20 -4.18 9.05
C ALA A 101 13.00 -5.01 7.76
N PRO A 102 14.03 -5.68 7.22
CA PRO A 102 13.94 -6.42 5.95
C PRO A 102 12.78 -7.42 5.89
N GLU A 103 12.48 -8.08 7.01
CA GLU A 103 11.40 -9.06 7.12
C GLU A 103 10.01 -8.41 6.97
N ARG A 104 9.85 -7.17 7.49
CA ARG A 104 8.62 -6.39 7.30
C ARG A 104 8.47 -5.92 5.87
N LEU A 105 9.58 -5.43 5.28
CA LEU A 105 9.60 -4.99 3.89
C LEU A 105 9.20 -6.12 2.94
N ALA A 106 9.72 -7.33 3.17
CA ALA A 106 9.37 -8.52 2.40
C ALA A 106 7.87 -8.84 2.47
N ARG A 107 7.24 -8.75 3.66
CA ARG A 107 5.78 -8.94 3.82
C ARG A 107 4.97 -7.89 3.09
N TYR A 108 5.40 -6.63 3.12
CA TYR A 108 4.72 -5.56 2.39
C TYR A 108 4.80 -5.77 0.88
N CYS A 109 5.96 -6.19 0.36
CA CYS A 109 6.11 -6.56 -1.05
C CYS A 109 5.25 -7.78 -1.42
N ALA A 110 5.18 -8.81 -0.57
CA ALA A 110 4.33 -9.98 -0.79
C ALA A 110 2.84 -9.60 -0.86
N ALA A 111 2.38 -8.72 0.03
CA ALA A 111 1.02 -8.19 -0.02
C ALA A 111 0.73 -7.46 -1.34
N VAL A 112 1.65 -6.61 -1.82
CA VAL A 112 1.50 -5.93 -3.12
C VAL A 112 1.44 -6.94 -4.27
N ASP A 113 2.27 -7.99 -4.25
CA ASP A 113 2.27 -9.02 -5.30
C ASP A 113 0.98 -9.82 -5.35
N HIS A 114 0.40 -10.09 -4.19
CA HIS A 114 -0.86 -10.80 -4.07
C HIS A 114 -2.02 -10.01 -4.71
N PHE A 115 -2.12 -8.72 -4.40
CA PHE A 115 -3.19 -7.88 -4.93
C PHE A 115 -2.92 -7.34 -6.34
N VAL A 116 -1.65 -7.14 -6.70
CA VAL A 116 -1.22 -6.60 -7.99
C VAL A 116 -0.19 -7.53 -8.60
N PRO A 117 -0.61 -8.72 -9.07
CA PRO A 117 0.28 -9.62 -9.80
C PRO A 117 0.65 -9.00 -11.16
N ASP A 118 1.74 -9.47 -11.76
CA ASP A 118 2.19 -9.01 -13.09
C ASP A 118 1.09 -9.21 -14.17
N SER A 119 0.21 -10.20 -13.97
CA SER A 119 -0.95 -10.44 -14.84
C SER A 119 -2.00 -9.32 -14.81
N ALA A 120 -2.01 -8.45 -13.79
CA ALA A 120 -2.87 -7.26 -13.72
C ALA A 120 -2.61 -6.30 -14.89
N VAL A 121 -1.43 -6.40 -15.51
CA VAL A 121 -1.05 -5.65 -16.70
C VAL A 121 -0.79 -6.56 -17.92
N ALA A 122 -1.24 -7.82 -17.93
CA ALA A 122 -1.01 -8.68 -19.11
C ALA A 122 -1.88 -8.32 -20.33
N SER A 123 -3.04 -7.69 -20.13
CA SER A 123 -3.97 -7.35 -21.22
C SER A 123 -4.61 -5.98 -21.01
N TYR A 124 -4.83 -5.25 -22.10
CA TYR A 124 -5.47 -3.93 -22.07
C TYR A 124 -6.99 -4.10 -22.13
N THR A 125 -7.61 -4.41 -21.00
CA THR A 125 -9.06 -4.67 -20.89
C THR A 125 -9.56 -4.47 -19.46
N GLY A 126 -10.88 -4.38 -19.29
CA GLY A 126 -11.54 -4.23 -17.99
C GLY A 126 -10.98 -3.04 -17.21
N THR A 127 -10.52 -3.31 -15.98
CA THR A 127 -9.94 -2.29 -15.09
C THR A 127 -8.52 -1.89 -15.45
N SER A 128 -7.84 -2.59 -16.38
CA SER A 128 -6.45 -2.34 -16.79
C SER A 128 -6.39 -1.58 -18.12
N THR A 129 -6.98 -0.38 -18.15
CA THR A 129 -6.99 0.53 -19.31
C THR A 129 -6.77 1.98 -18.89
N GLY A 130 -6.39 2.87 -19.81
CA GLY A 130 -6.27 4.31 -19.57
C GLY A 130 -5.42 4.66 -18.34
N ALA A 131 -5.95 5.55 -17.48
CA ALA A 131 -5.29 5.97 -16.25
C ALA A 131 -5.01 4.80 -15.29
N ASN A 132 -5.97 3.88 -15.13
CA ASN A 132 -5.80 2.73 -14.25
C ASN A 132 -4.61 1.86 -14.67
N ARG A 133 -4.38 1.71 -15.97
CA ARG A 133 -3.23 0.96 -16.48
C ARG A 133 -1.91 1.60 -16.08
N VAL A 134 -1.80 2.93 -16.21
CA VAL A 134 -0.62 3.70 -15.81
C VAL A 134 -0.38 3.55 -14.30
N ASP A 135 -1.45 3.64 -13.51
CA ASP A 135 -1.38 3.49 -12.05
C ASP A 135 -0.91 2.09 -11.62
N LEU A 136 -1.41 1.03 -12.27
CA LEU A 136 -0.97 -0.35 -12.04
C LEU A 136 0.51 -0.54 -12.42
N CYS A 137 0.94 0.01 -13.57
CA CYS A 137 2.35 -0.01 -13.96
C CYS A 137 3.24 0.71 -12.93
N ARG A 138 2.80 1.86 -12.40
CA ARG A 138 3.51 2.58 -11.34
C ARG A 138 3.68 1.71 -10.09
N VAL A 139 2.62 1.00 -9.67
CA VAL A 139 2.68 0.09 -8.52
C VAL A 139 3.73 -1.01 -8.77
N LEU A 140 3.67 -1.68 -9.92
CA LEU A 140 4.61 -2.77 -10.24
C LEU A 140 6.06 -2.29 -10.32
N ALA A 141 6.30 -1.13 -10.93
CA ALA A 141 7.63 -0.54 -11.03
C ALA A 141 8.20 -0.19 -9.63
N LEU A 142 7.43 0.49 -8.78
CA LEU A 142 7.87 0.82 -7.42
C LEU A 142 8.04 -0.43 -6.54
N ARG A 143 7.18 -1.45 -6.69
CA ARG A 143 7.38 -2.76 -6.05
C ARG A 143 8.75 -3.32 -6.47
N GLY A 144 9.09 -3.29 -7.76
CA GLY A 144 10.38 -3.75 -8.26
C GLY A 144 11.57 -3.03 -7.62
N VAL A 145 11.50 -1.70 -7.51
CA VAL A 145 12.51 -0.87 -6.84
C VAL A 145 12.65 -1.22 -5.36
N VAL A 146 11.55 -1.21 -4.61
CA VAL A 146 11.55 -1.46 -3.16
C VAL A 146 12.03 -2.87 -2.83
N GLY A 147 11.60 -3.87 -3.59
CA GLY A 147 11.99 -5.27 -3.37
C GLY A 147 13.34 -5.65 -3.97
N GLY A 148 14.11 -4.71 -4.54
CA GLY A 148 15.40 -4.98 -5.16
C GLY A 148 15.34 -6.00 -6.32
N THR A 149 14.18 -6.14 -6.97
CA THR A 149 13.94 -7.17 -7.96
C THR A 149 13.99 -6.57 -9.36
N ALA A 150 15.14 -6.65 -10.03
CA ALA A 150 15.36 -6.08 -11.37
C ALA A 150 14.30 -6.50 -12.41
N ALA A 151 13.77 -7.73 -12.31
CA ALA A 151 12.72 -8.25 -13.22
C ALA A 151 11.41 -7.44 -13.18
N LYS A 152 11.04 -6.87 -12.02
CA LYS A 152 9.81 -6.07 -11.88
C LYS A 152 9.98 -4.63 -12.35
N ILE A 153 11.21 -4.12 -12.39
CA ILE A 153 11.53 -2.79 -12.93
C ILE A 153 11.36 -2.77 -14.46
N ALA A 154 11.61 -3.91 -15.12
CA ALA A 154 11.53 -4.03 -16.59
C ALA A 154 10.10 -4.22 -17.14
N LEU A 155 9.08 -4.37 -16.28
CA LEU A 155 7.67 -4.55 -16.67
C LEU A 155 6.91 -3.23 -16.83
N GLY A 156 7.50 -2.11 -16.40
CA GLY A 156 6.90 -0.76 -16.43
C GLY A 156 6.97 -0.07 -17.78
#